data_AF-A0A6G3Z4L6-F1
#
_entry.id   AF-A0A6G3Z4L6-F1
#
_cell.length_a   1.000
_cell.length_b   1.000
_cell.length_c   1.000
_cell.angle_alpha   90.00
_cell.angle_beta   90.00
_cell.angle_gamma   90.00
#
_symmetry.space_group_name_H-M   'P 1'
#
loop_
_entity.id
_entity.type
_entity.pdbx_description
1 polymer ?
#
loop_
_entity_poly.entity_id
_entity_poly.type
_entity_poly.pdbx_seq_one_letter_code
_entity_poly.pdbx_strand_id
1 'polypeptide(L)'
;MKTLLRIDASVRIEGSNTRTLTDYFQSQWLNANPGGSVIRRSLDSDPIPHISNETIKAFQPSNKQASRRSISDTLIDELQKADHLLIGSPLYNLTLPSTLKAYFDHVVRSGFTFEVRDGTYQGLPASTSPKANPGATPDRNRS
;
A
#
# COMPACT_ATOMS: atom_id res chain seq x y z
N MET A 1 -3.30 -7.92 -19.26
CA MET A 1 -4.39 -8.34 -18.35
C MET A 1 -4.54 -7.22 -17.33
N LYS A 2 -5.75 -6.70 -17.09
CA LYS A 2 -5.93 -5.66 -16.07
C LYS A 2 -5.98 -6.29 -14.68
N THR A 3 -5.44 -5.60 -13.68
CA THR A 3 -5.43 -6.05 -12.30
C THR A 3 -6.09 -5.02 -11.38
N LEU A 4 -7.02 -5.47 -10.56
CA LEU A 4 -7.65 -4.70 -9.50
C LEU A 4 -7.06 -5.10 -8.16
N LEU A 5 -6.45 -4.16 -7.42
CA LEU A 5 -6.14 -4.35 -6.01
C LEU A 5 -7.33 -3.86 -5.18
N ARG A 6 -7.95 -4.78 -4.44
CA ARG A 6 -8.99 -4.48 -3.46
C ARG A 6 -8.44 -4.57 -2.05
N ILE A 7 -8.61 -3.51 -1.28
CA ILE A 7 -8.24 -3.41 0.13
C ILE A 7 -9.51 -3.26 0.97
N ASP A 8 -9.78 -4.24 1.83
CA ASP A 8 -10.88 -4.20 2.79
C ASP A 8 -10.34 -3.79 4.17
N ALA A 9 -10.71 -2.58 4.63
CA ALA A 9 -10.25 -2.02 5.91
C ALA A 9 -11.25 -2.19 7.07
N SER A 10 -12.45 -2.73 6.80
CA SER A 10 -13.44 -3.03 7.84
C SER A 10 -13.02 -4.24 8.66
N VAL A 11 -12.97 -4.08 9.99
CA VAL A 11 -12.81 -5.20 10.94
C VAL A 11 -14.06 -6.08 11.01
N ARG A 12 -15.22 -5.52 10.62
CA ARG A 12 -16.43 -6.33 10.45
C ARG A 12 -16.32 -7.13 9.16
N ILE A 13 -16.49 -8.44 9.27
CA ILE A 13 -16.65 -9.36 8.12
C ILE A 13 -18.13 -9.50 7.80
N GLU A 14 -18.93 -9.99 8.76
CA GLU A 14 -20.38 -10.08 8.63
C GLU A 14 -21.06 -8.73 8.85
N GLY A 15 -22.10 -8.44 8.06
CA GLY A 15 -22.87 -7.18 8.15
C GLY A 15 -22.07 -5.92 7.77
N SER A 16 -20.94 -6.05 7.08
CA SER A 16 -20.12 -4.91 6.68
C SER A 16 -20.62 -4.28 5.38
N ASN A 17 -21.22 -3.09 5.48
CA ASN A 17 -21.68 -2.33 4.31
C ASN A 17 -20.55 -2.03 3.32
N THR A 18 -19.35 -1.73 3.81
CA THR A 18 -18.22 -1.43 2.92
C THR A 18 -17.72 -2.67 2.17
N ARG A 19 -17.79 -3.86 2.79
CA ARG A 19 -17.51 -5.13 2.10
C ARG A 19 -18.57 -5.45 1.05
N THR A 20 -19.85 -5.29 1.37
CA THR A 20 -20.95 -5.46 0.41
C THR A 20 -20.80 -4.56 -0.82
N LEU A 21 -20.50 -3.27 -0.61
CA LEU A 21 -20.30 -2.33 -1.72
C LEU A 21 -19.07 -2.67 -2.57
N THR A 22 -17.97 -3.09 -1.93
CA THR A 22 -16.75 -3.47 -2.65
C THR A 22 -16.88 -4.81 -3.37
N ASP A 23 -17.67 -5.76 -2.85
CA ASP A 23 -18.05 -7.00 -3.55
C ASP A 23 -18.86 -6.68 -4.81
N TYR A 24 -19.84 -5.79 -4.69
CA TYR A 24 -20.63 -5.34 -5.84
C TYR A 24 -19.76 -4.67 -6.90
N PHE A 25 -18.92 -3.71 -6.52
CA PHE A 25 -18.01 -3.04 -7.44
C PHE A 25 -17.06 -4.04 -8.13
N GLN A 26 -16.44 -4.94 -7.37
CA GLN A 26 -15.53 -5.95 -7.90
C GLN A 26 -16.23 -6.83 -8.96
N SER A 27 -17.47 -7.24 -8.70
CA SER A 27 -18.27 -8.02 -9.65
C SER A 27 -18.50 -7.24 -10.95
N GLN A 28 -18.92 -5.97 -10.86
CA GLN A 28 -19.10 -5.12 -12.05
C GLN A 28 -17.78 -4.88 -12.79
N TRP A 29 -16.68 -4.69 -12.06
CA TRP A 29 -15.36 -4.49 -12.64
C TRP A 29 -14.89 -5.73 -13.41
N LEU A 30 -15.10 -6.94 -12.87
CA LEU A 30 -14.77 -8.19 -13.56
C LEU A 30 -15.59 -8.37 -14.84
N ASN A 31 -16.88 -8.03 -14.81
CA ASN A 31 -17.74 -8.05 -16.00
C ASN A 31 -17.25 -7.07 -17.08
N ALA A 32 -16.82 -5.88 -16.67
CA ALA A 32 -16.29 -4.84 -17.57
C ALA A 32 -14.85 -5.11 -18.05
N ASN A 33 -14.11 -6.00 -17.40
CA ASN A 33 -12.74 -6.36 -17.75
C ASN A 33 -12.60 -7.88 -17.87
N PRO A 34 -13.14 -8.51 -18.94
CA PRO A 34 -13.01 -9.94 -19.16
C PRO A 34 -11.55 -10.40 -19.11
N GLY A 35 -11.27 -11.43 -18.31
CA GLY A 35 -9.92 -11.91 -18.06
C GLY A 35 -9.10 -11.05 -17.09
N GLY A 36 -9.67 -10.03 -16.47
CA GLY A 36 -9.03 -9.28 -15.40
C GLY A 36 -8.77 -10.13 -14.15
N SER A 37 -7.75 -9.76 -13.37
CA SER A 37 -7.40 -10.42 -12.11
C SER A 37 -7.68 -9.49 -10.92
N VAL A 38 -7.95 -10.10 -9.75
CA VAL A 38 -8.18 -9.36 -8.50
C VAL A 38 -7.18 -9.82 -7.45
N ILE A 39 -6.43 -8.87 -6.90
CA ILE A 39 -5.63 -9.05 -5.69
C ILE A 39 -6.49 -8.55 -4.53
N ARG A 40 -6.72 -9.39 -3.51
CA ARG A 40 -7.54 -9.02 -2.34
C ARG A 40 -6.68 -8.97 -1.08
N ARG A 41 -6.72 -7.83 -0.39
CA ARG A 41 -6.06 -7.61 0.91
C ARG A 41 -7.10 -7.27 1.97
N SER A 42 -7.27 -8.15 2.96
CA SER A 42 -8.10 -7.88 4.13
C SER A 42 -7.20 -7.41 5.27
N LEU A 43 -7.34 -6.16 5.72
CA LEU A 43 -6.51 -5.60 6.80
C LEU A 43 -6.91 -6.11 8.19
N ASP A 44 -8.02 -6.85 8.27
CA ASP A 44 -8.49 -7.54 9.47
C ASP A 44 -7.89 -8.95 9.56
N SER A 45 -7.98 -9.71 8.46
CA SER A 45 -7.57 -11.11 8.42
C SER A 45 -6.06 -11.29 8.27
N ASP A 46 -5.38 -10.31 7.67
CA ASP A 46 -3.93 -10.26 7.54
C ASP A 46 -3.44 -8.87 8.01
N PRO A 47 -3.38 -8.65 9.34
CA PRO A 47 -3.12 -7.34 9.91
C PRO A 47 -1.69 -6.88 9.65
N ILE A 48 -1.56 -5.60 9.30
CA ILE A 48 -0.27 -4.98 9.03
C ILE A 48 0.27 -4.39 10.34
N PRO A 49 1.51 -4.73 10.74
CA PRO A 49 2.08 -4.16 11.95
C PRO A 49 2.28 -2.65 11.81
N HIS A 50 2.08 -1.90 12.89
CA HIS A 50 2.46 -0.50 12.92
C HIS A 50 3.96 -0.33 12.68
N ILE A 51 4.34 0.79 12.04
CA ILE A 51 5.74 1.13 11.84
C ILE A 51 6.45 1.32 13.18
N SER A 52 7.67 0.80 13.27
CA SER A 52 8.57 0.95 14.41
C SER A 52 9.90 1.57 13.97
N ASN A 53 10.75 1.95 14.93
CA ASN A 53 12.11 2.41 14.63
C ASN A 53 12.90 1.37 13.80
N GLU A 54 12.73 0.09 14.10
CA GLU A 54 13.33 -1.01 13.33
C GLU A 54 12.79 -1.07 11.90
N THR A 55 11.51 -0.77 11.71
CA THR A 55 10.88 -0.71 10.38
C THR A 55 11.49 0.42 9.56
N ILE A 56 11.61 1.61 10.14
CA ILE A 56 12.24 2.77 9.50
C ILE A 56 13.71 2.49 9.17
N LYS A 57 14.46 1.89 10.09
CA LYS A 57 15.84 1.44 9.83
C LYS A 57 15.90 0.42 8.70
N ALA A 58 14.93 -0.48 8.57
CA ALA A 58 14.87 -1.46 7.50
C ALA A 58 14.58 -0.85 6.12
N PHE A 59 13.86 0.28 6.07
CA PHE A 59 13.59 0.99 4.82
C PHE A 59 14.82 1.69 4.22
N GLN A 60 15.88 1.88 5.00
CA GLN A 60 17.12 2.49 4.50
C GLN A 60 17.77 1.60 3.42
N PRO A 61 18.14 2.15 2.25
CA PRO A 61 18.74 1.35 1.16
C PRO A 61 20.00 0.58 1.57
N SER A 62 20.78 1.11 2.52
CA SER A 62 22.00 0.50 3.05
C SER A 62 21.76 -0.70 3.95
N ASN A 63 20.55 -0.85 4.50
CA ASN A 63 20.22 -1.96 5.36
C ASN A 63 20.05 -3.23 4.50
N LYS A 64 20.50 -4.40 4.99
CA LYS A 64 20.33 -5.72 4.34
C LYS A 64 19.35 -6.65 5.06
N GLN A 65 18.70 -6.20 6.14
CA GLN A 65 17.65 -6.97 6.82
C GLN A 65 16.42 -7.12 5.91
N ALA A 66 16.27 -8.29 5.30
CA ALA A 66 15.21 -8.58 4.34
C ALA A 66 13.86 -8.86 5.02
N SER A 67 13.85 -9.52 6.18
CA SER A 67 12.62 -9.98 6.83
C SER A 67 11.71 -8.86 7.35
N ARG A 68 12.25 -7.67 7.66
CA ARG A 68 11.45 -6.51 8.10
C ARG A 68 10.94 -5.65 6.95
N ARG A 69 11.59 -5.73 5.79
CA ARG A 69 11.10 -5.15 4.55
C ARG A 69 10.03 -6.00 3.88
N SER A 70 9.98 -7.31 4.18
CA SER A 70 9.16 -8.28 3.44
C SER A 70 7.67 -7.91 3.35
N ILE A 71 7.05 -7.40 4.42
CA ILE A 71 5.65 -7.01 4.36
C ILE A 71 5.48 -5.76 3.50
N SER A 72 6.28 -4.71 3.72
CA SER A 72 6.21 -3.48 2.93
C SER A 72 6.51 -3.72 1.45
N ASP A 73 7.51 -4.55 1.14
CA ASP A 73 7.85 -4.95 -0.23
C ASP A 73 6.69 -5.70 -0.88
N THR A 74 6.04 -6.64 -0.16
CA THR A 74 4.83 -7.33 -0.63
C THR A 74 3.70 -6.34 -0.92
N LEU A 75 3.42 -5.41 -0.02
CA LEU A 75 2.32 -4.45 -0.18
C LEU A 75 2.58 -3.48 -1.33
N ILE A 76 3.84 -3.08 -1.55
CA ILE A 76 4.26 -2.25 -2.68
C ILE A 76 4.15 -3.04 -3.99
N ASP A 77 4.56 -4.31 -4.01
CA ASP A 77 4.44 -5.18 -5.18
C ASP A 77 2.97 -5.41 -5.57
N GLU A 78 2.07 -5.64 -4.60
CA GLU A 78 0.62 -5.69 -4.84
C GLU A 78 0.11 -4.38 -5.47
N LEU A 79 0.57 -3.23 -4.95
CA LEU A 79 0.17 -1.90 -5.43
C LEU A 79 0.70 -1.63 -6.85
N GLN A 80 1.96 -1.97 -7.13
CA GLN A 80 2.60 -1.77 -8.43
C GLN A 80 2.05 -2.70 -9.53
N LYS A 81 1.54 -3.87 -9.15
CA LYS A 81 0.86 -4.79 -10.08
C LYS A 81 -0.54 -4.31 -10.47
N ALA A 82 -1.14 -3.41 -9.70
CA ALA A 82 -2.52 -3.00 -9.89
C ALA A 82 -2.67 -1.84 -10.87
N ASP A 83 -3.59 -1.97 -11.82
CA ASP A 83 -4.02 -0.87 -12.68
C ASP A 83 -5.10 -0.02 -11.99
N HIS A 84 -5.89 -0.65 -11.12
CA HIS A 84 -6.96 0.00 -10.36
C HIS A 84 -6.87 -0.37 -8.88
N LEU A 85 -7.18 0.60 -8.02
CA LEU A 85 -7.21 0.44 -6.58
C LEU A 85 -8.62 0.68 -6.05
N LEU A 86 -9.18 -0.30 -5.35
CA LEU A 86 -10.47 -0.23 -4.66
C LEU A 86 -10.25 -0.34 -3.16
N ILE A 87 -10.57 0.71 -2.41
CA ILE A 87 -10.45 0.72 -0.95
C ILE A 87 -11.84 0.75 -0.31
N GLY A 88 -12.21 -0.32 0.38
CA GLY A 88 -13.40 -0.39 1.22
C GLY A 88 -13.09 0.04 2.65
N SER A 89 -13.29 1.32 2.98
CA SER A 89 -13.02 1.86 4.31
C SER A 89 -14.29 2.34 5.02
N PRO A 90 -14.63 1.82 6.20
CA PRO A 90 -15.63 2.46 7.05
C PRO A 90 -15.05 3.72 7.71
N LEU A 91 -15.91 4.55 8.30
CA LEU A 91 -15.49 5.60 9.23
C LEU A 91 -15.52 5.06 10.65
N TYR A 92 -14.35 4.91 11.27
CA TYR A 92 -14.22 4.61 12.70
C TYR A 92 -13.71 5.85 13.41
N ASN A 93 -14.42 6.28 14.46
CA ASN A 93 -14.08 7.48 15.22
C ASN A 93 -13.84 8.71 14.32
N LEU A 94 -14.75 8.93 13.35
CA LEU A 94 -14.73 10.05 12.40
C LEU A 94 -13.53 10.07 11.43
N THR A 95 -12.80 8.97 11.29
CA THR A 95 -11.67 8.87 10.36
C THR A 95 -11.51 7.44 9.80
N LEU A 96 -10.46 7.23 9.00
CA LEU A 96 -10.09 5.90 8.50
C LEU A 96 -9.68 4.95 9.65
N PRO A 97 -9.88 3.63 9.51
CA PRO A 97 -9.38 2.65 10.46
C PRO A 97 -7.85 2.76 10.62
N SER A 98 -7.34 2.56 11.83
CA SER A 98 -5.90 2.59 12.11
C SER A 98 -5.11 1.56 11.31
N THR A 99 -5.73 0.44 10.95
CA THR A 99 -5.14 -0.59 10.08
C THR A 99 -4.91 -0.08 8.66
N LEU A 100 -5.81 0.75 8.13
CA LEU A 100 -5.63 1.39 6.81
C LEU A 100 -4.52 2.44 6.87
N LYS A 101 -4.35 3.15 8.00
CA LYS A 101 -3.19 4.03 8.21
C LYS A 101 -1.89 3.22 8.24
N ALA A 102 -1.88 2.07 8.92
CA ALA A 102 -0.73 1.18 8.93
C ALA A 102 -0.38 0.70 7.50
N TYR A 103 -1.38 0.33 6.68
CA TYR A 103 -1.14 0.02 5.26
C TYR A 103 -0.42 1.17 4.54
N PHE A 104 -0.93 2.40 4.66
CA PHE A 104 -0.30 3.57 4.03
C PHE A 104 1.13 3.81 4.50
N ASP A 105 1.40 3.64 5.80
CA ASP A 105 2.75 3.80 6.35
C ASP A 105 3.77 2.81 5.78
N HIS A 106 3.32 1.63 5.34
CA HIS A 106 4.19 0.65 4.69
C HIS A 106 4.37 0.87 3.19
N VAL A 107 3.37 1.43 2.49
CA VAL A 107 3.47 1.62 1.03
C VAL A 107 4.01 2.98 0.62
N VAL A 108 3.94 4.01 1.47
CA VAL A 108 4.53 5.32 1.18
C VAL A 108 6.04 5.27 1.45
N ARG A 109 6.81 4.90 0.42
CA ARG A 109 8.27 4.70 0.51
C ARG A 109 9.02 5.38 -0.62
N SER A 110 10.06 6.12 -0.23
CA SER A 110 10.96 6.82 -1.14
C SER A 110 11.71 5.84 -2.04
N GLY A 111 11.73 6.11 -3.34
CA GLY A 111 12.31 5.25 -4.38
C GLY A 111 11.41 4.10 -4.85
N PHE A 112 10.20 3.97 -4.29
CA PHE A 112 9.23 2.93 -4.67
C PHE A 112 7.88 3.51 -5.11
N THR A 113 7.24 4.32 -4.27
CA THR A 113 5.93 4.93 -4.55
C THR A 113 5.98 6.44 -4.64
N PHE A 114 7.04 7.06 -4.12
CA PHE A 114 7.34 8.46 -4.35
C PHE A 114 8.85 8.69 -4.42
N GLU A 115 9.25 9.85 -4.91
CA GLU A 115 10.61 10.37 -4.79
C GLU A 115 10.59 11.83 -4.30
N VAL A 116 11.73 12.29 -3.80
CA VAL A 116 11.94 13.71 -3.50
C VAL A 116 12.82 14.30 -4.59
N ARG A 117 12.28 15.26 -5.34
CA ARG A 117 12.98 15.98 -6.40
C ARG A 117 12.90 17.47 -6.12
N ASP A 118 14.06 18.13 -6.03
CA ASP A 118 14.17 19.57 -5.76
C ASP A 118 13.40 20.03 -4.50
N GLY A 119 13.42 19.20 -3.45
CA GLY A 119 12.70 19.47 -2.19
C GLY A 119 11.19 19.23 -2.25
N THR A 120 10.65 18.74 -3.37
CA THR A 120 9.23 18.41 -3.55
C THR A 120 9.00 16.90 -3.60
N TYR A 121 7.87 16.45 -3.08
CA TYR A 121 7.45 15.04 -3.16
C TYR A 121 6.70 14.79 -4.47
N GLN A 122 7.12 13.78 -5.23
CA GLN A 122 6.47 13.38 -6.48
C GLN A 122 6.13 11.89 -6.43
N GLY A 123 4.89 11.54 -6.77
CA GLY A 123 4.46 10.14 -6.88
C GLY A 123 5.14 9.44 -8.05
N LEU A 124 5.50 8.16 -7.86
CA LEU A 124 6.07 7.33 -8.92
C LEU A 124 4.97 6.51 -9.59
N PRO A 125 4.98 6.38 -10.94
CA PRO A 125 4.07 5.48 -11.62
C PRO A 125 4.36 4.02 -11.25
N ALA A 126 3.33 3.17 -11.32
CA ALA A 126 3.41 1.75 -10.95
C ALA A 126 4.52 0.97 -11.69
N SER A 127 4.96 1.43 -12.87
CA SER A 127 5.97 0.77 -13.71
C SER A 127 7.41 1.19 -13.45
N THR A 128 7.69 1.99 -12.41
CA THR A 128 9.07 2.43 -12.14
C THR A 128 9.78 1.37 -11.29
N SER A 129 10.65 0.57 -11.91
CA SER A 129 11.62 -0.25 -11.16
C SER A 129 12.42 0.66 -10.22
N PRO A 130 12.77 0.22 -8.99
CA PRO A 130 13.50 1.04 -8.05
C PRO A 130 14.83 1.45 -8.69
N LYS A 131 14.96 2.73 -9.07
CA LYS A 131 16.24 3.27 -9.48
C LYS A 131 17.11 3.28 -8.23
N ALA A 132 18.28 2.65 -8.30
CA ALA A 132 19.32 2.84 -7.29
C ALA A 132 19.55 4.35 -7.18
N ASN A 133 19.11 4.95 -6.07
CA ASN A 133 19.12 6.40 -5.90
C ASN A 133 20.60 6.85 -5.79
N PRO A 134 21.19 7.54 -6.79
CA PRO A 134 22.61 7.86 -6.76
C PRO A 134 22.92 9.10 -5.90
N GLY A 135 21.91 9.76 -5.33
CA GLY A 135 22.06 11.13 -4.85
C GLY A 135 21.34 11.48 -3.54
N ALA A 136 20.91 10.51 -2.74
CA ALA A 136 20.39 10.83 -1.41
C ALA A 136 21.53 11.23 -0.46
N THR A 137 21.97 12.49 -0.57
CA THR A 137 22.72 13.15 0.50
C THR A 137 21.85 13.08 1.76
N PRO A 138 22.34 12.50 2.87
CA PRO A 138 21.53 12.37 4.07
C PRO A 138 21.30 13.78 4.64
N ASP A 139 20.07 14.27 4.56
CA ASP A 139 19.66 15.42 5.37
C ASP A 139 19.69 14.96 6.82
N ARG A 140 20.78 15.28 7.52
CA ARG A 140 21.07 14.84 8.89
C ARG A 140 20.22 15.54 9.96
N ASN A 141 19.17 16.29 9.58
CA ASN A 141 18.49 17.20 10.51
C ASN A 141 16.96 17.12 10.49
N ARG A 142 16.37 15.92 10.59
CA ARG A 142 14.99 15.79 11.08
C ARG A 142 14.87 14.67 12.10
N SER A 143 14.99 15.07 13.37
CA SER A 143 14.57 14.34 14.57
C SER A 143 13.05 14.36 14.71
#